data_AF-A0A7S3H6I4-F1
#
_entry.id   AF-A0A7S3H6I4-F1
#
_cell.length_a   1.000
_cell.length_b   1.000
_cell.length_c   1.000
_cell.angle_alpha   90.00
_cell.angle_beta   90.00
_cell.angle_gamma   90.00
#
_symmetry.space_group_name_H-M   'P 1'
#
loop_
_entity.id
_entity.type
_entity.pdbx_description
1 polymer ?
#
loop_
_entity_poly.entity_id
_entity_poly.type
_entity_poly.pdbx_seq_one_letter_code
_entity_poly.pdbx_strand_id
1 'polypeptide(L)'
;AIPIGAWVLVKVAKIKQATDSYWAKRLLMFLTAFFAMNVAWSFLLWGQWEFTEHIFHGEALFAKVIFSNVVSCCCMLGIIGLAHLKAKMGFEVMGNEFRVALTALALLIGVAWEDCFDCAVEHLAQGQHDEATFKVGLALALAVVIVPVYAWYLKPKAMEAQERMES
;
A
#
# COMPACT_ATOMS: atom_id res chain seq x y z
N ALA A 1 -3.25 -14.37 -12.62
CA ALA A 1 -2.09 -13.46 -12.53
C ALA A 1 -1.48 -13.38 -11.12
N ILE A 2 -2.30 -13.35 -10.05
CA ILE A 2 -1.89 -13.20 -8.65
C ILE A 2 -0.80 -14.20 -8.15
N PRO A 3 -0.87 -15.52 -8.42
CA PRO A 3 0.13 -16.46 -7.88
C PRO A 3 1.52 -16.30 -8.52
N ILE A 4 1.57 -15.85 -9.78
CA ILE A 4 2.84 -15.62 -10.50
C ILE A 4 3.53 -14.38 -9.94
N GLY A 5 2.79 -13.30 -9.69
CA GLY A 5 3.34 -12.07 -9.10
C GLY A 5 3.92 -12.28 -7.70
N ALA A 6 3.22 -13.02 -6.84
CA ALA A 6 3.71 -13.36 -5.50
C ALA A 6 4.97 -14.25 -5.57
N TRP A 7 5.00 -15.23 -6.46
CA TRP A 7 6.16 -16.09 -6.68
C TRP A 7 7.37 -15.33 -7.22
N VAL A 8 7.17 -14.42 -8.16
CA VAL A 8 8.21 -13.53 -8.70
C VAL A 8 8.77 -12.63 -7.60
N LEU A 9 7.93 -12.03 -6.77
CA LEU A 9 8.38 -11.19 -5.64
C LEU A 9 9.30 -11.94 -4.68
N VAL A 10 8.97 -13.19 -4.34
CA VAL A 10 9.81 -14.05 -3.49
C VAL A 10 11.13 -14.40 -4.17
N LYS A 11 11.12 -14.70 -5.48
CA LYS A 11 12.35 -14.99 -6.25
C LYS A 11 13.25 -13.76 -6.38
N VAL A 12 12.68 -12.60 -6.67
CA VAL A 12 13.40 -11.31 -6.76
C VAL A 12 14.02 -10.94 -5.41
N ALA A 13 13.29 -11.16 -4.30
CA ALA A 13 13.81 -10.95 -2.95
C ALA A 13 14.99 -11.88 -2.61
N LYS A 14 14.96 -13.13 -3.06
CA LYS A 14 16.07 -14.09 -2.89
C LYS A 14 17.29 -13.72 -3.74
N ILE A 15 17.10 -13.26 -4.98
CA ILE A 15 18.20 -12.80 -5.85
C ILE A 15 18.86 -11.54 -5.29
N LYS A 16 18.10 -10.65 -4.66
CA LYS A 16 18.60 -9.45 -3.97
C LYS A 16 19.60 -9.79 -2.85
N GLN A 17 19.44 -10.92 -2.18
CA GLN A 17 20.40 -11.39 -1.15
C GLN A 17 21.69 -11.93 -1.75
N ALA A 18 21.66 -12.51 -2.96
CA ALA A 18 22.81 -13.17 -3.57
C ALA A 18 23.72 -12.23 -4.39
N THR A 19 23.32 -10.97 -4.58
CA THR A 19 24.02 -10.02 -5.47
C THR A 19 24.71 -8.94 -4.67
N ASP A 20 26.03 -8.76 -4.85
CA ASP A 20 26.80 -7.71 -4.17
C ASP A 20 26.84 -6.36 -4.90
N SER A 21 26.47 -6.32 -6.18
CA SER A 21 26.46 -5.08 -6.98
C SER A 21 25.44 -4.06 -6.45
N TYR A 22 25.91 -2.85 -6.15
CA TYR A 22 25.09 -1.72 -5.69
C TYR A 22 23.95 -1.39 -6.66
N TRP A 23 24.25 -1.35 -7.96
CA TRP A 23 23.27 -1.04 -9.00
C TRP A 23 22.21 -2.13 -9.13
N ALA A 24 22.61 -3.40 -9.02
CA ALA A 24 21.67 -4.50 -9.02
C ALA A 24 20.75 -4.47 -7.80
N LYS A 25 21.28 -4.16 -6.60
CA LYS A 25 20.46 -3.98 -5.39
C LYS A 25 19.43 -2.85 -5.57
N ARG A 26 19.83 -1.73 -6.18
CA ARG A 26 18.95 -0.58 -6.43
C ARG A 26 17.86 -0.87 -7.46
N LEU A 27 18.22 -1.53 -8.56
CA LEU A 27 17.26 -1.98 -9.57
C LEU A 27 16.27 -3.01 -8.99
N LEU A 28 16.74 -3.97 -8.20
CA LEU A 28 15.89 -4.97 -7.55
C LEU A 28 14.93 -4.34 -6.54
N MET A 29 15.33 -3.30 -5.81
CA MET A 29 14.41 -2.54 -4.95
C MET A 29 13.27 -1.91 -5.75
N PHE A 30 13.61 -1.25 -6.85
CA PHE A 30 12.62 -0.64 -7.73
C PHE A 30 11.68 -1.68 -8.34
N LEU A 31 12.22 -2.79 -8.87
CA LEU A 31 11.42 -3.87 -9.45
C LEU A 31 10.51 -4.54 -8.41
N THR A 32 11.00 -4.77 -7.19
CA THR A 32 10.17 -5.34 -6.11
C THR A 32 8.99 -4.43 -5.81
N ALA A 33 9.21 -3.12 -5.69
CA ALA A 33 8.14 -2.15 -5.47
C ALA A 33 7.16 -2.11 -6.66
N PHE A 34 7.67 -2.12 -7.89
CA PHE A 34 6.86 -2.12 -9.11
C PHE A 34 5.96 -3.36 -9.20
N PHE A 35 6.50 -4.56 -9.01
CA PHE A 35 5.70 -5.79 -9.06
C PHE A 35 4.72 -5.88 -7.89
N ALA A 36 5.11 -5.43 -6.69
CA ALA A 36 4.20 -5.37 -5.54
C ALA A 36 3.02 -4.42 -5.83
N MET A 37 3.30 -3.28 -6.44
CA MET A 37 2.28 -2.32 -6.88
C MET A 37 1.32 -2.95 -7.91
N ASN A 38 1.84 -3.62 -8.94
CA ASN A 38 1.01 -4.28 -9.95
C ASN A 38 0.12 -5.39 -9.38
N VAL A 39 0.63 -6.16 -8.41
CA VAL A 39 -0.16 -7.19 -7.72
C VAL A 39 -1.26 -6.55 -6.88
N ALA A 40 -0.95 -5.47 -6.15
CA ALA A 40 -1.95 -4.73 -5.39
C ALA A 40 -3.07 -4.19 -6.29
N TRP A 41 -2.70 -3.53 -7.40
CA TRP A 41 -3.65 -3.03 -8.40
C TRP A 41 -4.52 -4.14 -8.99
N SER A 42 -3.93 -5.28 -9.33
CA SER A 42 -4.68 -6.43 -9.86
C SER A 42 -5.72 -6.95 -8.86
N PHE A 43 -5.36 -7.00 -7.57
CA PHE A 43 -6.26 -7.45 -6.51
C PHE A 43 -7.38 -6.42 -6.26
N LEU A 44 -7.06 -5.13 -6.27
CA LEU A 44 -8.04 -4.07 -6.08
C LEU A 44 -9.00 -3.94 -7.26
N LEU A 45 -8.51 -4.00 -8.50
CA LEU A 45 -9.37 -4.02 -9.69
C LEU A 45 -10.33 -5.20 -9.69
N TRP A 46 -9.83 -6.39 -9.34
CA TRP A 46 -10.67 -7.57 -9.19
C TRP A 46 -11.74 -7.37 -8.10
N GLY A 47 -11.33 -6.88 -6.92
CA GLY A 47 -12.25 -6.65 -5.81
C GLY A 47 -13.29 -5.57 -6.10
N GLN A 48 -12.91 -4.49 -6.79
CA GLN A 48 -13.83 -3.45 -7.22
C GLN A 48 -14.84 -3.94 -8.23
N TRP A 49 -14.42 -4.80 -9.16
CA TRP A 49 -15.33 -5.38 -10.14
C TRP A 49 -16.39 -6.24 -9.43
N GLU A 50 -15.98 -7.13 -8.54
CA GLU A 50 -16.89 -7.97 -7.74
C GLU A 50 -17.85 -7.12 -6.89
N PHE A 51 -17.34 -6.09 -6.22
CA PHE A 51 -18.09 -5.26 -5.28
C PHE A 51 -19.07 -4.30 -5.98
N THR A 52 -18.65 -3.71 -7.10
CA THR A 52 -19.46 -2.75 -7.86
C THR A 52 -20.57 -3.47 -8.63
N GLU A 53 -20.30 -4.65 -9.19
CA GLU A 53 -21.29 -5.39 -9.98
C GLU A 53 -22.35 -6.07 -9.09
N HIS A 54 -21.98 -6.57 -7.91
CA HIS A 54 -22.92 -7.34 -7.07
C HIS A 54 -23.59 -6.54 -5.94
N ILE A 55 -23.00 -5.45 -5.44
CA ILE A 55 -23.43 -4.85 -4.16
C ILE A 55 -23.94 -3.40 -4.29
N PHE A 56 -23.39 -2.57 -5.17
CA PHE A 56 -23.74 -1.13 -5.24
C PHE A 56 -24.00 -0.63 -6.65
N HIS A 57 -25.26 -0.27 -6.95
CA HIS A 57 -25.69 0.20 -8.28
C HIS A 57 -25.87 1.73 -8.41
N GLY A 58 -25.48 2.54 -7.42
CA GLY A 58 -25.88 3.97 -7.40
C GLY A 58 -24.80 5.01 -7.09
N GLU A 59 -23.83 4.71 -6.23
CA GLU A 59 -22.88 5.72 -5.73
C GLU A 59 -21.44 5.18 -5.74
N ALA A 60 -20.70 5.49 -6.81
CA ALA A 60 -19.33 5.02 -7.02
C ALA A 60 -18.37 5.45 -5.91
N LEU A 61 -18.53 6.68 -5.39
CA LEU A 61 -17.69 7.20 -4.30
C LEU A 61 -17.92 6.43 -3.00
N PHE A 62 -19.17 6.22 -2.62
CA PHE A 62 -19.52 5.48 -1.40
C PHE A 62 -19.03 4.03 -1.45
N ALA A 63 -19.16 3.38 -2.61
CA ALA A 63 -18.64 2.03 -2.83
C ALA A 63 -17.11 1.96 -2.66
N LYS A 64 -16.36 2.92 -3.22
CA LYS A 64 -14.89 2.99 -3.07
C LYS A 64 -14.46 3.23 -1.62
N VAL A 65 -15.18 4.07 -0.87
CA VAL A 65 -14.91 4.29 0.56
C VAL A 65 -15.14 3.01 1.37
N ILE A 66 -16.28 2.32 1.18
CA ILE A 66 -16.56 1.07 1.89
C ILE A 66 -15.52 0.00 1.53
N PHE A 67 -15.21 -0.14 0.24
CA PHE A 67 -14.21 -1.10 -0.22
C PHE A 67 -12.83 -0.85 0.42
N SER A 68 -12.39 0.40 0.46
CA SER A 68 -11.11 0.80 1.09
C SER A 68 -11.08 0.50 2.58
N ASN A 69 -12.22 0.67 3.28
CA ASN A 69 -12.36 0.28 4.67
C ASN A 69 -12.30 -1.25 4.86
N VAL A 70 -12.97 -2.03 4.01
CA VAL A 70 -12.91 -3.50 4.05
C VAL A 70 -11.49 -3.99 3.81
N VAL A 71 -10.79 -3.45 2.80
CA VAL A 71 -9.38 -3.78 2.53
C VAL A 71 -8.51 -3.44 3.73
N SER A 72 -8.72 -2.29 4.37
CA SER A 72 -7.98 -1.89 5.57
C SER A 72 -8.20 -2.87 6.74
N CYS A 73 -9.45 -3.28 6.98
CA CYS A 73 -9.79 -4.28 7.99
C CYS A 73 -9.15 -5.64 7.70
N CYS A 74 -9.25 -6.12 6.45
CA CYS A 74 -8.63 -7.38 6.03
C CYS A 74 -7.10 -7.35 6.18
N CYS A 75 -6.46 -6.24 5.80
CA CYS A 75 -5.02 -6.06 5.96
C CYS A 75 -4.62 -5.98 7.44
N MET A 76 -5.41 -5.30 8.27
CA MET A 76 -5.18 -5.25 9.73
C MET A 76 -5.22 -6.65 10.35
N LEU A 77 -6.23 -7.46 9.99
CA LEU A 77 -6.31 -8.86 10.41
C LEU A 77 -5.13 -9.68 9.90
N GLY A 78 -4.70 -9.45 8.66
CA GLY A 78 -3.51 -10.06 8.08
C GLY A 78 -2.23 -9.72 8.84
N ILE A 79 -2.02 -8.45 9.20
CA ILE A 79 -0.87 -7.99 9.99
C ILE A 79 -0.87 -8.62 11.39
N ILE A 80 -2.02 -8.64 12.06
CA ILE A 80 -2.18 -9.28 13.38
C ILE A 80 -1.88 -10.79 13.27
N GLY A 81 -2.42 -11.46 12.25
CA GLY A 81 -2.15 -12.88 11.99
C GLY A 81 -0.66 -13.16 11.75
N LEU A 82 0.00 -12.35 10.92
CA LEU A 82 1.45 -12.43 10.69
C LEU A 82 2.25 -12.18 11.99
N ALA A 83 1.82 -11.24 12.83
CA ALA A 83 2.45 -10.97 14.12
C ALA A 83 2.35 -12.17 15.09
N HIS A 84 1.18 -12.81 15.17
CA HIS A 84 1.01 -14.03 15.96
C HIS A 84 1.82 -15.22 15.42
N LEU A 85 1.88 -15.39 14.09
CA LEU A 85 2.71 -16.42 13.46
C LEU A 85 4.20 -16.20 13.75
N LYS A 86 4.66 -14.94 13.71
CA LYS A 86 6.03 -14.57 14.08
C LYS A 86 6.33 -14.90 15.55
N ALA A 87 5.38 -14.67 16.46
CA ALA A 87 5.53 -15.04 17.86
C ALA A 87 5.61 -16.57 18.08
N LYS A 88 4.90 -17.37 17.28
CA LYS A 88 4.90 -18.84 17.37
C LYS A 88 6.11 -19.52 16.75
N MET A 89 6.58 -19.07 15.58
CA MET A 89 7.63 -19.78 14.81
C MET A 89 9.07 -19.33 15.14
N GLY A 90 9.24 -18.32 16.00
CA GLY A 90 10.56 -17.79 16.36
C GLY A 90 11.12 -16.80 15.33
N PHE A 91 11.88 -15.82 15.81
CA PHE A 91 12.32 -14.65 15.02
C PHE A 91 13.33 -15.00 13.92
N GLU A 92 14.14 -16.05 14.11
CA GLU A 92 15.24 -16.39 13.21
C GLU A 92 14.81 -16.90 11.83
N VAL A 93 13.60 -17.47 11.71
CA VAL A 93 13.17 -18.15 10.47
C VAL A 93 12.52 -17.20 9.45
N MET A 94 11.88 -16.10 9.89
CA MET A 94 10.94 -15.34 9.03
C MET A 94 11.31 -13.88 8.75
N GLY A 95 12.47 -13.39 9.18
CA GLY A 95 12.78 -11.94 9.20
C GLY A 95 12.50 -11.19 7.88
N ASN A 96 12.96 -11.72 6.75
CA ASN A 96 12.82 -11.04 5.45
C ASN A 96 11.47 -11.27 4.77
N GLU A 97 10.92 -12.49 4.84
CA GLU A 97 9.62 -12.79 4.23
C GLU A 97 8.49 -12.01 4.91
N PHE A 98 8.57 -11.86 6.24
CA PHE A 98 7.66 -11.03 7.02
C PHE A 98 7.71 -9.55 6.61
N ARG A 99 8.89 -8.99 6.39
CA ARG A 99 9.05 -7.59 5.92
C ARG A 99 8.45 -7.38 4.54
N VAL A 100 8.64 -8.33 3.62
CA VAL A 100 8.04 -8.27 2.28
C VAL A 100 6.51 -8.35 2.37
N ALA A 101 5.97 -9.25 3.19
CA ALA A 101 4.53 -9.38 3.39
C ALA A 101 3.90 -8.12 4.00
N LEU A 102 4.52 -7.54 5.04
CA LEU A 102 4.08 -6.27 5.61
C LEU A 102 4.11 -5.13 4.60
N THR A 103 5.17 -5.05 3.80
CA THR A 103 5.29 -4.03 2.74
C THR A 103 4.17 -4.18 1.71
N ALA A 104 3.87 -5.41 1.29
CA ALA A 104 2.79 -5.68 0.35
C ALA A 104 1.41 -5.30 0.92
N LEU A 105 1.12 -5.63 2.20
CA LEU A 105 -0.13 -5.24 2.86
C LEU A 105 -0.24 -3.72 3.02
N ALA A 106 0.84 -3.04 3.40
CA ALA A 106 0.86 -1.59 3.51
C ALA A 106 0.62 -0.91 2.15
N LEU A 107 1.23 -1.41 1.08
CA LEU A 107 0.97 -0.94 -0.28
C LEU A 107 -0.47 -1.17 -0.71
N LEU A 108 -1.07 -2.33 -0.37
CA LEU A 108 -2.46 -2.63 -0.71
C LEU A 108 -3.43 -1.64 -0.07
N ILE A 109 -3.22 -1.29 1.21
CA ILE A 109 -3.99 -0.24 1.90
C ILE A 109 -3.79 1.10 1.19
N GLY A 110 -2.53 1.46 0.91
CA GLY A 110 -2.20 2.73 0.26
C GLY A 110 -2.92 2.91 -1.07
N VAL A 111 -2.85 1.91 -1.96
CA VAL A 111 -3.49 1.98 -3.29
C VAL A 111 -5.01 2.00 -3.19
N ALA A 112 -5.61 1.27 -2.23
CA ALA A 112 -7.06 1.30 -2.05
C ALA A 112 -7.55 2.72 -1.72
N TRP A 113 -6.85 3.40 -0.80
CA TRP A 113 -7.18 4.77 -0.43
C TRP A 113 -6.80 5.78 -1.53
N GLU A 114 -5.71 5.57 -2.27
CA GLU A 114 -5.33 6.40 -3.42
C GLU A 114 -6.47 6.49 -4.43
N ASP A 115 -7.00 5.35 -4.88
CA ASP A 115 -8.12 5.32 -5.84
C ASP A 115 -9.42 5.94 -5.27
N CYS A 116 -9.65 5.80 -3.95
CA CYS A 116 -10.75 6.47 -3.29
C CYS A 116 -10.58 8.00 -3.29
N PHE A 117 -9.38 8.51 -3.00
CA PHE A 117 -9.08 9.94 -3.00
C PHE A 117 -9.13 10.53 -4.41
N ASP A 118 -8.59 9.83 -5.40
CA ASP A 118 -8.67 10.26 -6.79
C ASP A 118 -10.13 10.41 -7.23
N CYS A 119 -10.98 9.44 -6.90
CA CYS A 119 -12.41 9.52 -7.20
C CYS A 119 -13.11 10.68 -6.46
N ALA A 120 -12.75 10.93 -5.20
CA ALA A 120 -13.29 12.04 -4.41
C ALA A 120 -12.90 13.40 -5.00
N VAL A 121 -11.63 13.56 -5.37
CA VAL A 121 -11.10 14.78 -6.01
C VAL A 121 -11.80 15.02 -7.35
N GLU A 122 -12.03 13.97 -8.14
CA GLU A 122 -12.76 14.05 -9.40
C GLU A 122 -14.18 14.60 -9.19
N HIS A 123 -14.93 14.02 -8.25
CA HIS A 123 -16.30 14.45 -7.95
C HIS A 123 -16.35 15.88 -7.38
N LEU A 124 -15.36 16.28 -6.57
CA LEU A 124 -15.29 17.66 -6.06
C LEU A 124 -14.95 18.68 -7.15
N ALA A 125 -14.16 18.28 -8.14
CA ALA A 125 -13.74 19.16 -9.22
C ALA A 125 -14.83 19.33 -10.31
N GLN A 126 -15.77 18.39 -10.40
CA GLN A 126 -16.90 18.48 -11.33
C GLN A 126 -17.72 19.76 -11.12
N GLY A 127 -17.90 20.52 -12.21
CA GLY A 127 -18.67 21.77 -12.21
C GLY A 127 -17.86 23.03 -11.87
N GLN A 128 -16.54 22.92 -11.66
CA GLN A 128 -15.65 24.07 -11.52
C GLN A 128 -15.23 24.63 -12.89
N HIS A 129 -15.03 25.96 -12.95
CA HIS A 129 -14.70 26.68 -14.19
C HIS A 129 -13.29 26.33 -14.73
N ASP A 130 -12.38 25.90 -13.86
CA ASP A 130 -11.05 25.38 -14.18
C ASP A 130 -10.75 24.16 -13.30
N GLU A 131 -11.15 22.99 -13.83
CA GLU A 131 -11.03 21.70 -13.16
C GLU A 131 -9.58 21.33 -12.83
N ALA A 132 -8.64 21.65 -13.73
CA ALA A 132 -7.23 21.30 -13.56
C ALA A 132 -6.59 22.10 -12.42
N THR A 133 -6.80 23.42 -12.39
CA THR A 133 -6.28 24.27 -11.31
C THR A 133 -6.90 23.91 -9.97
N PHE A 134 -8.18 23.52 -9.95
CA PHE A 134 -8.85 23.08 -8.73
C PHE A 134 -8.26 21.76 -8.19
N LYS A 135 -8.05 20.75 -9.06
CA LYS A 135 -7.41 19.47 -8.68
C LYS A 135 -6.01 19.68 -8.12
N VAL A 136 -5.19 20.49 -8.79
CA VAL A 136 -3.83 20.83 -8.33
C VAL A 136 -3.87 21.58 -7.00
N GLY A 137 -4.79 22.54 -6.85
CA GLY A 137 -5.00 23.26 -5.60
C GLY A 137 -5.36 22.33 -4.44
N LEU A 138 -6.24 21.35 -4.68
CA LEU A 138 -6.65 20.36 -3.68
C LEU A 138 -5.49 19.43 -3.30
N ALA A 139 -4.70 18.98 -4.28
CA ALA A 139 -3.52 18.17 -4.05
C ALA A 139 -2.45 18.91 -3.22
N LEU A 140 -2.20 20.19 -3.52
CA LEU A 140 -1.29 21.03 -2.74
C LEU A 140 -1.81 21.28 -1.32
N ALA A 141 -3.11 21.53 -1.16
CA ALA A 141 -3.72 21.69 0.15
C ALA A 141 -3.57 20.42 1.00
N LEU A 142 -3.84 19.25 0.43
CA LEU A 142 -3.60 17.96 1.10
C LEU A 142 -2.13 17.77 1.47
N ALA A 143 -1.20 18.10 0.58
CA ALA A 143 0.23 18.00 0.85
C ALA A 143 0.66 18.91 2.01
N VAL A 144 0.17 20.15 2.06
CA VAL A 144 0.46 21.11 3.14
C VAL A 144 -0.04 20.60 4.50
N VAL A 145 -1.11 19.81 4.54
CA VAL A 145 -1.61 19.20 5.79
C VAL A 145 -0.85 17.92 6.14
N ILE A 146 -0.64 17.03 5.17
CA ILE A 146 -0.09 15.69 5.43
C ILE A 146 1.42 15.72 5.68
N VAL A 147 2.17 16.54 4.93
CA VAL A 147 3.64 16.58 5.01
C VAL A 147 4.15 17.01 6.39
N PRO A 148 3.63 18.07 7.03
CA PRO A 148 4.05 18.45 8.38
C PRO A 148 3.73 17.38 9.43
N VAL A 149 2.55 16.74 9.32
CA VAL A 149 2.15 15.65 10.23
C VAL A 149 3.13 14.48 10.11
N TYR A 150 3.49 14.11 8.88
CA TYR A 150 4.50 13.07 8.64
C TYR A 150 5.86 13.45 9.21
N ALA A 151 6.35 14.65 8.91
CA ALA A 151 7.69 15.09 9.30
C ALA A 151 7.86 15.23 10.82
N TRP A 152 6.84 15.73 11.52
CA TRP A 152 6.92 16.03 12.95
C TRP A 152 6.43 14.90 13.86
N TYR A 153 5.51 14.04 13.41
CA TYR A 153 4.92 13.02 14.27
C TYR A 153 5.22 11.59 13.83
N LEU A 154 5.03 11.25 12.55
CA LEU A 154 5.23 9.86 12.10
C LEU A 154 6.71 9.49 12.02
N LYS A 155 7.53 10.35 11.39
CA LYS A 155 8.95 10.09 11.22
C LYS A 155 9.69 9.84 12.54
N PRO A 156 9.60 10.70 13.59
CA PRO A 156 10.32 10.45 14.83
C PRO A 156 9.84 9.18 15.53
N LYS A 157 8.52 8.92 15.57
CA LYS A 157 7.99 7.69 16.18
C LYS A 157 8.46 6.42 15.45
N ALA A 158 8.56 6.46 14.13
CA ALA A 158 9.07 5.34 13.34
C ALA A 158 10.57 5.09 13.60
N MET A 159 11.36 6.16 13.72
CA MET A 159 12.78 6.06 14.06
C MET A 159 13.00 5.52 15.47
N GLU A 160 12.29 6.05 16.47
CA GLU A 160 12.34 5.55 17.84
C GLU A 160 11.93 4.07 17.95
N ALA A 161 10.92 3.66 17.19
CA ALA A 161 10.49 2.27 17.15
C ALA A 161 11.54 1.34 16.52
N GLN A 162 12.27 1.83 15.50
CA GLN A 162 13.34 1.09 14.87
C GLN A 162 14.54 0.93 15.82
N GLU A 163 14.95 2.01 16.50
CA GLU A 163 16.06 1.99 17.46
C GLU A 163 15.81 0.99 18.61
N ARG A 164 14.58 0.92 19.13
CA ARG A 164 14.20 -0.08 20.16
C ARG A 164 14.24 -1.53 19.69
N MET A 165 14.13 -1.78 18.37
CA MET A 165 14.26 -3.14 17.83
C MET A 165 15.72 -3.54 17.60
N GLU A 166 16.63 -2.57 17.55
CA GLU A 166 18.06 -2.78 17.30
C GLU A 166 18.90 -2.85 18.60
N SER A 167 18.38 -2.33 19.73
CA SER A 167 18.96 -2.43 21.09
C SER A 167 18.57 -3.69 21.84
#